data_AF-A0AAU5P0C8-F1
#
_entry.id   AF-A0AAU5P0C8-F1
#
_cell.length_a   1.000
_cell.length_b   1.000
_cell.length_c   1.000
_cell.angle_alpha   90.00
_cell.angle_beta   90.00
_cell.angle_gamma   90.00
#
_symmetry.space_group_name_H-M   'P 1'
#
loop_
_entity.id
_entity.type
_entity.pdbx_description
1 polymer ?
#
loop_
_entity_poly.entity_id
_entity_poly.type
_entity_poly.pdbx_seq_one_letter_code
_entity_poly.pdbx_strand_id
1 'polypeptide(L)'
;MSQHVAHQATGTTGSTGTTGTTGTTGTTGSTGTTRTARHPHKHALDVAHPPPGPGNTRAVLLPVAVVLLIGAVFVSVYLAAFHAPKPHQLRVGTTEIGTAQAHLNQDLERVAPGGFTVETYPDESAARDAVQDRQVYAAYLGDGKLLYGSANGAAVTATVTTAFGNVAHAEQHELAVEDVAPAAAGDTRGLSVFYAAFGLVLAGYLFGMTTYQLAPRLQYRWRMTSLALFGIVGGLLIATIAGSTGFGALPGSFLPLVVVISLMGAAVAATTMVLLRLFGSAGVTLASILMLILGNSTSGGIMPSAYLPGWLRPLSEILPVGVGVRAMQGLSRFQNDGLTRALVILPVWVLGAVLVLYLKDVYRRGTRAGTPEPVQEQVPVSVPGPATPGPATG
;
A
#
# COMPACT_ATOMS: atom_id res chain seq x y z
N MET A 1 -2.64 -31.26 -43.77
CA MET A 1 -3.58 -32.31 -43.33
C MET A 1 -4.92 -31.64 -42.99
N SER A 2 -6.02 -32.36 -43.22
CA SER A 2 -7.45 -32.01 -43.14
C SER A 2 -7.86 -31.10 -41.96
N GLN A 3 -8.81 -30.14 -42.08
CA GLN A 3 -10.29 -30.28 -42.24
C GLN A 3 -10.95 -31.10 -41.11
N HIS A 4 -12.14 -30.81 -40.54
CA HIS A 4 -13.27 -29.92 -40.94
C HIS A 4 -14.31 -29.74 -39.77
N VAL A 5 -15.25 -28.77 -39.87
CA VAL A 5 -16.67 -28.75 -39.33
C VAL A 5 -16.88 -28.78 -37.78
N ALA A 6 -17.75 -28.03 -37.07
CA ALA A 6 -18.90 -27.10 -37.26
C ALA A 6 -20.32 -27.65 -36.88
N HIS A 7 -21.16 -26.79 -36.24
CA HIS A 7 -22.61 -26.94 -35.90
C HIS A 7 -23.01 -28.01 -34.83
N GLN A 8 -24.14 -27.99 -34.10
CA GLN A 8 -25.38 -27.16 -33.90
C GLN A 8 -25.79 -27.33 -32.39
N ALA A 9 -26.44 -26.44 -31.62
CA ALA A 9 -27.75 -25.74 -31.68
C ALA A 9 -29.01 -26.57 -31.27
N THR A 10 -29.97 -25.91 -30.56
CA THR A 10 -31.31 -26.37 -30.08
C THR A 10 -31.33 -27.35 -28.86
N GLY A 11 -32.32 -27.38 -27.96
CA GLY A 11 -33.55 -26.57 -27.76
C GLY A 11 -34.72 -27.39 -27.16
N THR A 12 -35.75 -26.75 -26.55
CA THR A 12 -37.04 -27.29 -26.01
C THR A 12 -37.03 -27.96 -24.61
N THR A 13 -38.04 -28.01 -23.71
CA THR A 13 -39.28 -27.27 -23.25
C THR A 13 -40.30 -28.30 -22.70
N GLY A 14 -41.00 -27.99 -21.59
CA GLY A 14 -42.20 -28.72 -21.09
C GLY A 14 -41.95 -29.87 -20.08
N SER A 15 -42.91 -30.31 -19.24
CA SER A 15 -44.23 -29.75 -18.90
C SER A 15 -44.80 -30.27 -17.53
N THR A 16 -45.91 -29.65 -17.12
CA THR A 16 -46.92 -29.92 -16.06
C THR A 16 -47.28 -31.34 -15.57
N GLY A 17 -47.78 -31.44 -14.31
CA GLY A 17 -48.86 -32.37 -13.85
C GLY A 17 -48.92 -32.63 -12.31
N THR A 18 -49.93 -32.20 -11.51
CA THR A 18 -51.24 -32.84 -11.08
C THR A 18 -51.13 -34.20 -10.32
N THR A 19 -51.92 -34.62 -9.30
CA THR A 19 -53.21 -34.17 -8.67
C THR A 19 -53.43 -34.75 -7.23
N GLY A 20 -54.42 -34.28 -6.43
CA GLY A 20 -55.10 -35.01 -5.32
C GLY A 20 -54.78 -34.54 -3.88
N THR A 21 -55.67 -34.17 -2.93
CA THR A 21 -57.15 -34.21 -2.70
C THR A 21 -57.73 -35.40 -1.90
N THR A 22 -58.03 -35.17 -0.61
CA THR A 22 -59.16 -35.82 0.13
C THR A 22 -59.61 -34.99 1.34
N GLY A 23 -60.91 -35.01 1.67
CA GLY A 23 -61.51 -34.39 2.88
C GLY A 23 -61.43 -35.30 4.12
N THR A 24 -61.95 -34.93 5.31
CA THR A 24 -63.41 -35.00 5.62
C THR A 24 -63.77 -34.24 6.93
N THR A 25 -65.07 -33.99 7.11
CA THR A 25 -65.87 -33.19 8.06
C THR A 25 -65.71 -33.41 9.58
N GLY A 26 -66.09 -32.39 10.38
CA GLY A 26 -66.44 -32.52 11.81
C GLY A 26 -67.09 -31.27 12.45
N THR A 27 -68.41 -31.28 12.65
CA THR A 27 -69.21 -30.31 13.47
C THR A 27 -68.97 -30.61 14.97
N THR A 28 -69.08 -29.74 15.98
CA THR A 28 -70.20 -28.86 16.41
C THR A 28 -69.74 -28.07 17.66
N GLY A 29 -70.36 -26.93 18.01
CA GLY A 29 -70.23 -26.36 19.37
C GLY A 29 -70.40 -24.84 19.46
N SER A 30 -71.48 -24.38 20.08
CA SER A 30 -71.78 -22.97 20.32
C SER A 30 -71.71 -22.64 21.81
N THR A 31 -70.90 -21.66 22.20
CA THR A 31 -71.12 -20.88 23.42
C THR A 31 -70.61 -19.45 23.23
N GLY A 32 -71.47 -18.46 23.46
CA GLY A 32 -71.09 -17.06 23.35
C GLY A 32 -70.28 -16.58 24.56
N THR A 33 -69.40 -15.59 24.35
CA THR A 33 -68.86 -14.79 25.45
C THR A 33 -68.60 -13.36 24.97
N THR A 34 -68.94 -12.39 25.81
CA THR A 34 -69.10 -10.98 25.44
C THR A 34 -67.78 -10.31 25.01
N ARG A 35 -67.75 -9.79 23.78
CA ARG A 35 -66.61 -9.02 23.23
C ARG A 35 -66.48 -7.64 23.88
N THR A 36 -65.70 -7.53 24.95
CA THR A 36 -65.16 -6.24 25.40
C THR A 36 -64.03 -5.79 24.46
N ALA A 37 -64.34 -4.82 23.59
CA ALA A 37 -63.36 -4.25 22.67
C ALA A 37 -62.34 -3.40 23.44
N ARG A 38 -61.18 -3.98 23.79
CA ARG A 38 -60.00 -3.18 24.16
C ARG A 38 -59.53 -2.42 22.93
N HIS A 39 -59.58 -1.09 22.97
CA HIS A 39 -58.88 -0.26 22.00
C HIS A 39 -57.37 -0.54 22.12
N PRO A 40 -56.69 -0.96 21.04
CA PRO A 40 -55.24 -1.00 21.04
C PRO A 40 -54.73 0.45 20.95
N HIS A 41 -54.20 0.97 22.06
CA HIS A 41 -53.40 2.19 22.04
C HIS A 41 -52.18 1.94 21.16
N LYS A 42 -52.25 2.40 19.90
CA LYS A 42 -51.11 2.40 18.99
C LYS A 42 -50.10 3.42 19.53
N HIS A 43 -49.13 2.93 20.29
CA HIS A 43 -47.86 3.64 20.41
C HIS A 43 -47.26 3.70 19.01
N ALA A 44 -47.53 4.80 18.30
CA ALA A 44 -46.76 5.17 17.13
C ALA A 44 -45.34 5.45 17.63
N LEU A 45 -44.46 4.45 17.52
CA LEU A 45 -43.03 4.70 17.51
C LEU A 45 -42.80 5.67 16.36
N ASP A 46 -42.37 6.89 16.69
CA ASP A 46 -41.95 7.86 15.69
C ASP A 46 -40.67 7.33 15.05
N VAL A 47 -40.83 6.57 13.97
CA VAL A 47 -39.73 5.98 13.23
C VAL A 47 -39.09 7.12 12.46
N ALA A 48 -38.09 7.73 13.09
CA ALA A 48 -37.24 8.75 12.50
C ALA A 48 -36.86 8.29 11.08
N HIS A 49 -37.35 9.03 10.08
CA HIS A 49 -37.17 8.62 8.69
C HIS A 49 -35.66 8.53 8.41
N PRO A 50 -35.18 7.45 7.75
CA PRO A 50 -33.78 7.39 7.39
C PRO A 50 -33.45 8.62 6.53
N PRO A 51 -32.34 9.33 6.81
CA PRO A 51 -32.02 10.55 6.09
C PRO A 51 -31.96 10.25 4.59
N PRO A 52 -32.48 11.13 3.73
CA PRO A 52 -32.56 10.87 2.30
C PRO A 52 -31.18 10.51 1.77
N GLY A 53 -31.07 9.31 1.17
CA GLY A 53 -29.83 8.83 0.59
C GLY A 53 -29.31 9.82 -0.47
N PRO A 54 -27.99 9.81 -0.76
CA PRO A 54 -27.46 10.62 -1.85
C PRO A 54 -28.22 10.27 -3.13
N GLY A 55 -28.83 11.28 -3.77
CA GLY A 55 -29.62 11.08 -4.99
C GLY A 55 -28.82 10.30 -6.03
N ASN A 56 -29.52 9.46 -6.81
CA ASN A 56 -28.92 8.42 -7.66
C ASN A 56 -27.72 8.90 -8.50
N THR A 57 -27.76 10.15 -8.99
CA THR A 57 -26.65 10.79 -9.71
C THR A 57 -25.38 10.89 -8.85
N ARG A 58 -25.46 11.36 -7.60
CA ARG A 58 -24.31 11.45 -6.69
C ARG A 58 -23.77 10.08 -6.29
N ALA A 59 -24.66 9.10 -6.12
CA ALA A 59 -24.28 7.72 -5.80
C ALA A 59 -23.46 7.05 -6.92
N VAL A 60 -23.71 7.42 -8.19
CA VAL A 60 -22.97 6.95 -9.37
C VAL A 60 -21.73 7.81 -9.65
N LEU A 61 -21.88 9.14 -9.69
CA LEU A 61 -20.81 10.06 -10.11
C LEU A 61 -19.64 10.12 -9.11
N LEU A 62 -19.90 10.01 -7.80
CA LEU A 62 -18.84 10.13 -6.80
C LEU A 62 -17.82 8.96 -6.86
N PRO A 63 -18.22 7.68 -6.88
CA PRO A 63 -17.28 6.58 -7.11
C PRO A 63 -16.53 6.69 -8.43
N VAL A 64 -17.22 7.04 -9.53
CA VAL A 64 -16.59 7.22 -10.85
C VAL A 64 -15.51 8.30 -10.81
N ALA A 65 -15.82 9.48 -10.27
CA ALA A 65 -14.86 10.58 -10.15
C ALA A 65 -13.66 10.21 -9.27
N VAL A 66 -13.87 9.52 -8.14
CA VAL A 66 -12.79 9.09 -7.24
C VAL A 66 -11.89 8.04 -7.90
N VAL A 67 -12.46 7.05 -8.59
CA VAL A 67 -11.67 6.00 -9.27
C VAL A 67 -10.90 6.59 -10.45
N LEU A 68 -11.51 7.47 -11.26
CA LEU A 68 -10.83 8.16 -12.35
C LEU A 68 -9.70 9.08 -11.83
N LEU A 69 -9.90 9.77 -10.70
CA LEU A 69 -8.84 10.55 -10.05
C LEU A 69 -7.67 9.68 -9.62
N ILE A 70 -7.92 8.55 -8.95
CA ILE A 70 -6.87 7.60 -8.55
C ILE A 70 -6.13 7.06 -9.78
N GLY A 71 -6.85 6.70 -10.85
CA GLY A 71 -6.28 6.23 -12.10
C GLY A 71 -5.42 7.30 -12.80
N ALA A 72 -5.89 8.54 -12.89
CA ALA A 72 -5.15 9.66 -13.46
C ALA A 72 -3.87 9.97 -12.66
N VAL A 73 -3.94 9.94 -11.32
CA VAL A 73 -2.76 10.08 -10.45
C VAL A 73 -1.79 8.92 -10.65
N PHE A 74 -2.27 7.68 -10.72
CA PHE A 74 -1.43 6.50 -10.97
C PHE A 74 -0.67 6.63 -12.29
N VAL A 75 -1.39 6.86 -13.39
CA VAL A 75 -0.80 7.02 -14.73
C VAL A 75 0.20 8.17 -14.74
N SER A 76 -0.15 9.34 -14.18
CA SER A 76 0.73 10.51 -14.16
C SER A 76 2.04 10.26 -13.39
N VAL A 77 1.94 9.65 -12.20
CA VAL A 77 3.11 9.34 -11.36
C VAL A 77 4.00 8.28 -12.02
N TYR A 78 3.41 7.22 -12.58
CA TYR A 78 4.18 6.12 -13.18
C TYR A 78 4.82 6.52 -14.52
N LEU A 79 4.15 7.32 -15.36
CA LEU A 79 4.78 7.86 -16.57
C LEU A 79 5.91 8.82 -16.20
N ALA A 80 5.72 9.70 -15.21
CA ALA A 80 6.78 10.60 -14.73
C ALA A 80 7.99 9.87 -14.14
N ALA A 81 7.80 8.68 -13.56
CA ALA A 81 8.88 7.87 -13.00
C ALA A 81 9.56 6.95 -14.04
N PHE A 82 8.81 6.38 -14.99
CA PHE A 82 9.26 5.21 -15.76
C PHE A 82 9.03 5.26 -17.28
N HIS A 83 8.43 6.31 -17.86
CA HIS A 83 8.21 6.38 -19.31
C HIS A 83 9.51 6.62 -20.11
N ALA A 84 10.35 7.53 -19.61
CA ALA A 84 11.66 7.85 -20.19
C ALA A 84 12.69 8.06 -19.06
N PRO A 85 12.98 6.99 -18.28
CA PRO A 85 13.84 7.09 -17.12
C PRO A 85 15.26 7.44 -17.57
N LYS A 86 15.87 8.42 -16.89
CA LYS A 86 17.27 8.80 -17.06
C LYS A 86 17.96 8.73 -15.71
N PRO A 87 19.24 8.33 -15.64
CA PRO A 87 19.99 8.46 -14.40
C PRO A 87 20.15 9.96 -14.08
N HIS A 88 20.11 10.31 -12.80
CA HIS A 88 20.43 11.65 -12.28
C HIS A 88 21.43 11.48 -11.14
N GLN A 89 22.69 11.82 -11.36
CA GLN A 89 23.78 11.63 -10.39
C GLN A 89 23.86 10.18 -9.90
N LEU A 90 23.80 9.21 -10.82
CA LEU A 90 24.03 7.80 -10.52
C LEU A 90 25.51 7.61 -10.15
N ARG A 91 25.77 7.22 -8.91
CA ARG A 91 27.14 7.04 -8.39
C ARG A 91 27.84 5.90 -9.12
N VAL A 92 29.00 6.18 -9.71
CA VAL A 92 29.88 5.22 -10.38
C VAL A 92 31.31 5.41 -9.91
N GLY A 93 32.06 4.33 -9.80
CA GLY A 93 33.45 4.34 -9.36
C GLY A 93 34.42 4.44 -10.53
N THR A 94 35.65 4.85 -10.25
CA THR A 94 36.80 4.63 -11.13
C THR A 94 38.10 4.47 -10.35
N THR A 95 39.08 3.76 -10.91
CA THR A 95 40.47 3.78 -10.43
C THR A 95 41.37 4.71 -11.24
N GLU A 96 40.83 5.36 -12.27
CA GLU A 96 41.56 6.33 -13.07
C GLU A 96 41.80 7.63 -12.30
N ILE A 97 42.95 8.25 -12.58
CA ILE A 97 43.42 9.47 -11.93
C ILE A 97 43.93 10.49 -12.96
N GLY A 98 43.91 11.77 -12.59
CA GLY A 98 44.50 12.84 -13.39
C GLY A 98 43.78 13.03 -14.73
N THR A 99 44.51 12.92 -15.84
CA THR A 99 43.97 13.15 -17.19
C THR A 99 42.96 12.10 -17.62
N ALA A 100 43.20 10.82 -17.31
CA ALA A 100 42.28 9.73 -17.68
C ALA A 100 40.89 9.95 -17.05
N GLN A 101 40.85 10.17 -15.73
CA GLN A 101 39.63 10.54 -15.00
C GLN A 101 38.92 11.78 -15.59
N ALA A 102 39.67 12.78 -16.03
CA ALA A 102 39.10 13.99 -16.64
C ALA A 102 38.45 13.70 -18.01
N HIS A 103 39.04 12.80 -18.80
CA HIS A 103 38.45 12.32 -20.06
C HIS A 103 37.21 11.47 -19.79
N LEU A 104 37.27 10.50 -18.88
CA LEU A 104 36.14 9.68 -18.45
C LEU A 104 34.94 10.53 -18.02
N ASN A 105 35.17 11.54 -17.17
CA ASN A 105 34.15 12.50 -16.76
C ASN A 105 33.53 13.25 -17.95
N GLN A 106 34.35 13.67 -18.91
CA GLN A 106 33.89 14.39 -20.10
C GLN A 106 33.06 13.50 -21.02
N ASP A 107 33.44 12.24 -21.21
CA ASP A 107 32.72 11.30 -22.07
C ASP A 107 31.43 10.79 -21.45
N LEU A 108 31.40 10.54 -20.14
CA LEU A 108 30.15 10.27 -19.42
C LEU A 108 29.18 11.46 -19.47
N GLU A 109 29.66 12.70 -19.36
CA GLU A 109 28.83 13.91 -19.49
C GLU A 109 28.33 14.11 -20.94
N ARG A 110 29.09 13.71 -21.96
CA ARG A 110 28.61 13.67 -23.37
C ARG A 110 27.53 12.62 -23.59
N VAL A 111 27.66 11.43 -22.99
CA VAL A 111 26.72 10.32 -23.16
C VAL A 111 25.42 10.54 -22.38
N ALA A 112 25.52 11.03 -21.13
CA ALA A 112 24.38 11.31 -20.26
C ALA A 112 24.65 12.55 -19.39
N PRO A 113 24.34 13.77 -19.88
CA PRO A 113 24.57 15.01 -19.16
C PRO A 113 23.92 15.02 -17.77
N GLY A 114 24.71 15.25 -16.71
CA GLY A 114 24.30 15.18 -15.30
C GLY A 114 23.86 13.77 -14.83
N GLY A 115 24.08 12.75 -15.65
CA GLY A 115 23.60 11.38 -15.44
C GLY A 115 24.38 10.63 -14.37
N PHE A 116 25.68 10.89 -14.26
CA PHE A 116 26.60 10.15 -13.41
C PHE A 116 27.32 11.05 -12.40
N THR A 117 27.70 10.48 -11.26
CA THR A 117 28.66 11.09 -10.32
C THR A 117 29.82 10.11 -10.18
N VAL A 118 31.00 10.51 -10.64
CA VAL A 118 32.21 9.66 -10.62
C VAL A 118 32.97 9.84 -9.32
N GLU A 119 33.28 8.73 -8.65
CA GLU A 119 34.06 8.68 -7.41
C GLU A 119 35.34 7.86 -7.63
N THR A 120 36.49 8.40 -7.24
CA THR A 120 37.78 7.73 -7.42
C THR A 120 38.10 6.81 -6.23
N TYR A 121 38.54 5.59 -6.55
CA TYR A 121 39.01 4.58 -5.61
C TYR A 121 40.49 4.28 -5.87
N PRO A 122 41.26 3.89 -4.84
CA PRO A 122 42.71 3.69 -4.96
C PRO A 122 43.10 2.47 -5.82
N ASP A 123 42.26 1.44 -5.86
CA ASP A 123 42.54 0.17 -6.53
C ASP A 123 41.24 -0.61 -6.84
N GLU A 124 41.38 -1.72 -7.57
CA GLU A 124 40.27 -2.60 -7.94
C GLU A 124 39.54 -3.20 -6.73
N SER A 125 40.23 -3.49 -5.61
CA SER A 125 39.60 -4.07 -4.43
C SER A 125 38.64 -3.07 -3.80
N ALA A 126 39.10 -1.84 -3.57
CA ALA A 126 38.29 -0.75 -3.05
C ALA A 126 37.10 -0.42 -3.98
N ALA A 127 37.31 -0.45 -5.29
CA ALA A 127 36.24 -0.26 -6.28
C ALA A 127 35.22 -1.40 -6.27
N ARG A 128 35.67 -2.66 -6.12
CA ARG A 128 34.84 -3.87 -6.01
C ARG A 128 33.99 -3.83 -4.74
N ASP A 129 34.61 -3.56 -3.60
CA ASP A 129 33.94 -3.42 -2.31
C ASP A 129 32.88 -2.30 -2.39
N ALA A 130 33.18 -1.18 -3.04
CA ALA A 130 32.23 -0.09 -3.22
C ALA A 130 31.02 -0.43 -4.12
N VAL A 131 31.17 -1.32 -5.11
CA VAL A 131 30.04 -1.88 -5.89
C VAL A 131 29.26 -2.89 -5.05
N GLN A 132 29.94 -3.75 -4.29
CA GLN A 132 29.33 -4.76 -3.41
C GLN A 132 28.58 -4.13 -2.23
N ASP A 133 29.02 -2.99 -1.72
CA ASP A 133 28.33 -2.19 -0.71
C ASP A 133 27.22 -1.29 -1.29
N ARG A 134 27.11 -1.23 -2.62
CA ARG A 134 26.25 -0.28 -3.34
C ARG A 134 26.51 1.19 -3.01
N GLN A 135 27.76 1.51 -2.69
CA GLN A 135 28.20 2.89 -2.67
C GLN A 135 28.12 3.44 -4.11
N VAL A 136 28.68 2.68 -5.06
CA VAL A 136 28.54 2.91 -6.50
C VAL A 136 27.75 1.77 -7.15
N TYR A 137 27.15 2.03 -8.32
CA TYR A 137 26.36 1.04 -9.07
C TYR A 137 27.21 0.20 -10.03
N ALA A 138 28.36 0.75 -10.45
CA ALA A 138 29.39 0.14 -11.27
C ALA A 138 30.70 0.90 -11.05
N ALA A 139 31.85 0.32 -11.40
CA ALA A 139 33.16 0.97 -11.35
C ALA A 139 34.00 0.64 -12.60
N TYR A 140 34.52 1.68 -13.26
CA TYR A 140 35.35 1.56 -14.47
C TYR A 140 36.83 1.67 -14.12
N LEU A 141 37.60 0.63 -14.43
CA LEU A 141 38.97 0.49 -13.94
C LEU A 141 40.04 1.01 -14.92
N GLY A 142 39.62 1.56 -16.06
CA GLY A 142 40.46 1.79 -17.24
C GLY A 142 40.52 0.56 -18.15
N ASP A 143 41.18 0.72 -19.31
CA ASP A 143 41.46 -0.34 -20.30
C ASP A 143 40.24 -1.21 -20.69
N GLY A 144 39.04 -0.62 -20.68
CA GLY A 144 37.80 -1.32 -20.99
C GLY A 144 37.19 -2.18 -19.86
N LYS A 145 37.79 -2.27 -18.66
CA LYS A 145 37.29 -3.13 -17.58
C LYS A 145 36.22 -2.44 -16.73
N LEU A 146 35.05 -3.05 -16.61
CA LEU A 146 33.89 -2.56 -15.85
C LEU A 146 33.40 -3.58 -14.81
N LEU A 147 33.50 -3.25 -13.53
CA LEU A 147 32.79 -3.95 -12.46
C LEU A 147 31.36 -3.42 -12.36
N TYR A 148 30.36 -4.29 -12.20
CA TYR A 148 28.97 -3.87 -11.95
C TYR A 148 28.24 -4.87 -11.04
N GLY A 149 27.02 -4.52 -10.60
CA GLY A 149 26.16 -5.44 -9.84
C GLY A 149 24.81 -5.62 -10.49
N SER A 150 24.55 -6.80 -11.10
CA SER A 150 23.25 -7.09 -11.73
C SER A 150 22.09 -7.13 -10.73
N ALA A 151 22.39 -7.27 -9.44
CA ALA A 151 21.47 -7.06 -8.32
C ALA A 151 20.75 -5.69 -8.32
N ASN A 152 21.31 -4.69 -9.01
CA ASN A 152 20.66 -3.37 -9.18
C ASN A 152 19.55 -3.36 -10.24
N GLY A 153 19.33 -4.46 -10.94
CA GLY A 153 18.26 -4.65 -11.92
C GLY A 153 18.67 -4.28 -13.35
N ALA A 154 17.98 -4.89 -14.32
CA ALA A 154 18.36 -4.86 -15.74
C ALA A 154 18.46 -3.44 -16.32
N ALA A 155 17.64 -2.49 -15.86
CA ALA A 155 17.68 -1.09 -16.30
C ALA A 155 18.99 -0.40 -15.89
N VAL A 156 19.51 -0.69 -14.69
CA VAL A 156 20.79 -0.14 -14.22
C VAL A 156 21.94 -0.78 -14.98
N THR A 157 21.94 -2.11 -15.10
CA THR A 157 22.93 -2.86 -15.89
C THR A 157 23.04 -2.29 -17.30
N ALA A 158 21.91 -2.18 -18.03
CA ALA A 158 21.90 -1.65 -19.39
C ALA A 158 22.39 -0.19 -19.45
N THR A 159 22.07 0.64 -18.45
CA THR A 159 22.53 2.03 -18.41
C THR A 159 24.05 2.12 -18.25
N VAL A 160 24.64 1.36 -17.32
CA VAL A 160 26.10 1.40 -17.08
C VAL A 160 26.87 0.72 -18.22
N THR A 161 26.44 -0.44 -18.71
CA THR A 161 27.16 -1.11 -19.81
C THR A 161 27.07 -0.33 -21.12
N THR A 162 25.95 0.33 -21.42
CA THR A 162 25.86 1.23 -22.58
C THR A 162 26.76 2.45 -22.42
N ALA A 163 26.78 3.08 -21.23
CA ALA A 163 27.57 4.29 -21.01
C ALA A 163 29.08 4.01 -21.08
N PHE A 164 29.57 3.03 -20.31
CA PHE A 164 30.99 2.67 -20.32
C PHE A 164 31.41 1.92 -21.59
N GLY A 165 30.49 1.28 -22.31
CA GLY A 165 30.77 0.73 -23.64
C GLY A 165 31.10 1.81 -24.67
N ASN A 166 30.41 2.95 -24.62
CA ASN A 166 30.75 4.12 -25.46
C ASN A 166 32.11 4.72 -25.07
N VAL A 167 32.43 4.77 -23.77
CA VAL A 167 33.75 5.23 -23.27
C VAL A 167 34.86 4.30 -23.76
N ALA A 168 34.77 2.99 -23.49
CA ALA A 168 35.77 2.01 -23.92
C ALA A 168 35.99 2.05 -25.44
N HIS A 169 34.92 2.19 -26.24
CA HIS A 169 35.04 2.35 -27.68
C HIS A 169 35.76 3.65 -28.08
N ALA A 170 35.51 4.77 -27.40
CA ALA A 170 36.24 6.03 -27.62
C ALA A 170 37.74 5.88 -27.30
N GLU A 171 38.08 5.10 -26.28
CA GLU A 171 39.44 4.75 -25.86
C GLU A 171 40.09 3.62 -26.68
N GLN A 172 39.38 3.06 -27.68
CA GLN A 172 39.82 1.93 -28.51
C GLN A 172 40.00 0.59 -27.76
N HIS A 173 39.27 0.40 -26.66
CA HIS A 173 39.19 -0.84 -25.89
C HIS A 173 37.86 -1.59 -26.11
N GLU A 174 37.86 -2.90 -25.91
CA GLU A 174 36.64 -3.72 -25.81
C GLU A 174 36.13 -3.71 -24.36
N LEU A 175 34.82 -3.60 -24.15
CA LEU A 175 34.23 -3.54 -22.81
C LEU A 175 34.20 -4.93 -22.14
N ALA A 176 35.15 -5.20 -21.24
CA ALA A 176 35.16 -6.38 -20.39
C ALA A 176 34.32 -6.14 -19.12
N VAL A 177 33.16 -6.79 -19.02
CA VAL A 177 32.23 -6.62 -17.89
C VAL A 177 32.34 -7.75 -16.86
N GLU A 178 32.34 -7.40 -15.58
CA GLU A 178 32.38 -8.35 -14.46
C GLU A 178 31.23 -8.06 -13.46
N ASP A 179 30.36 -9.03 -13.22
CA ASP A 179 29.27 -8.91 -12.24
C ASP A 179 29.75 -9.32 -10.85
N VAL A 180 30.05 -8.33 -10.01
CA VAL A 180 30.61 -8.52 -8.67
C VAL A 180 29.52 -8.57 -7.58
N ALA A 181 28.27 -8.25 -7.92
CA ALA A 181 27.12 -8.31 -7.02
C ALA A 181 25.88 -8.85 -7.76
N PRO A 182 25.79 -10.18 -7.96
CA PRO A 182 24.79 -10.78 -8.84
C PRO A 182 23.35 -10.79 -8.29
N ALA A 183 22.38 -10.74 -9.20
CA ALA A 183 20.97 -10.94 -8.90
C ALA A 183 20.67 -12.37 -8.35
N ALA A 184 19.45 -12.60 -7.85
CA ALA A 184 19.03 -13.95 -7.47
C ALA A 184 19.04 -14.90 -8.68
N ALA A 185 19.39 -16.16 -8.43
CA ALA A 185 19.03 -17.23 -9.35
C ALA A 185 17.50 -17.17 -9.61
N GLY A 186 17.12 -17.07 -10.89
CA GLY A 186 15.73 -16.91 -11.32
C GLY A 186 15.20 -15.47 -11.39
N ASP A 187 15.84 -14.47 -10.75
CA ASP A 187 15.41 -13.06 -10.83
C ASP A 187 15.99 -12.36 -12.07
N THR A 188 15.58 -12.85 -13.24
CA THR A 188 16.05 -12.39 -14.57
C THR A 188 15.78 -10.91 -14.89
N ARG A 189 15.00 -10.21 -14.05
CA ARG A 189 14.66 -8.78 -14.23
C ARG A 189 15.03 -7.90 -13.04
N GLY A 190 15.47 -8.47 -11.91
CA GLY A 190 15.72 -7.75 -10.66
C GLY A 190 14.45 -7.25 -9.94
N LEU A 191 13.30 -7.91 -10.17
CA LEU A 191 11.98 -7.42 -9.72
C LEU A 191 11.39 -8.19 -8.54
N SER A 192 12.06 -9.23 -8.01
CA SER A 192 11.46 -10.04 -6.94
C SER A 192 11.26 -9.24 -5.64
N VAL A 193 12.17 -8.30 -5.35
CA VAL A 193 12.03 -7.40 -4.19
C VAL A 193 10.82 -6.48 -4.36
N PHE A 194 10.59 -5.98 -5.58
CA PHE A 194 9.41 -5.17 -5.90
C PHE A 194 8.11 -5.95 -5.69
N TYR A 195 8.02 -7.20 -6.16
CA TYR A 195 6.82 -8.00 -5.96
C TYR A 195 6.56 -8.33 -4.49
N ALA A 196 7.60 -8.70 -3.73
CA ALA A 196 7.49 -8.96 -2.28
C ALA A 196 7.04 -7.72 -1.51
N ALA A 197 7.64 -6.56 -1.81
CA ALA A 197 7.27 -5.30 -1.17
C ALA A 197 5.87 -4.82 -1.58
N PHE A 198 5.53 -4.81 -2.87
CA PHE A 198 4.21 -4.40 -3.34
C PHE A 198 3.09 -5.27 -2.77
N GLY A 199 3.29 -6.59 -2.71
CA GLY A 199 2.36 -7.52 -2.06
C GLY A 199 2.14 -7.19 -0.58
N LEU A 200 3.22 -6.86 0.15
CA LEU A 200 3.13 -6.42 1.54
C LEU A 200 2.44 -5.06 1.70
N VAL A 201 2.72 -4.08 0.82
CA VAL A 201 2.07 -2.77 0.85
C VAL A 201 0.56 -2.91 0.61
N LEU A 202 0.16 -3.75 -0.36
CA LEU A 202 -1.23 -4.08 -0.60
C LEU A 202 -1.87 -4.75 0.62
N ALA A 203 -1.21 -5.74 1.22
CA ALA A 203 -1.69 -6.38 2.44
C ALA A 203 -1.84 -5.39 3.62
N GLY A 204 -0.87 -4.49 3.82
CA GLY A 204 -0.90 -3.47 4.88
C GLY A 204 -1.99 -2.44 4.67
N TYR A 205 -2.17 -1.97 3.44
CA TYR A 205 -3.27 -1.09 3.05
C TYR A 205 -4.64 -1.76 3.30
N LEU A 206 -4.83 -2.99 2.81
CA LEU A 206 -6.08 -3.74 3.02
C LEU A 206 -6.34 -4.03 4.50
N PHE A 207 -5.32 -4.38 5.28
CA PHE A 207 -5.45 -4.58 6.72
C PHE A 207 -5.84 -3.30 7.47
N GLY A 208 -5.20 -2.17 7.16
CA GLY A 208 -5.55 -0.87 7.73
C GLY A 208 -6.97 -0.41 7.36
N MET A 209 -7.39 -0.68 6.13
CA MET A 209 -8.74 -0.40 5.61
C MET A 209 -9.81 -1.27 6.29
N THR A 210 -9.64 -2.59 6.26
CA THR A 210 -10.60 -3.56 6.83
C THR A 210 -10.75 -3.43 8.34
N THR A 211 -9.69 -3.10 9.08
CA THR A 211 -9.73 -2.86 10.53
C THR A 211 -10.71 -1.75 10.94
N TYR A 212 -10.92 -0.75 10.09
CA TYR A 212 -11.93 0.30 10.32
C TYR A 212 -13.33 -0.05 9.82
N GLN A 213 -13.45 -0.88 8.78
CA GLN A 213 -14.74 -1.26 8.21
C GLN A 213 -15.44 -2.39 8.99
N LEU A 214 -14.70 -3.45 9.35
CA LEU A 214 -15.26 -4.59 10.08
C LEU A 214 -15.40 -4.31 11.57
N ALA A 215 -14.49 -3.51 12.15
CA ALA A 215 -14.43 -3.29 13.60
C ALA A 215 -14.36 -1.78 13.97
N PRO A 216 -15.34 -0.96 13.55
CA PRO A 216 -15.33 0.49 13.78
C PRO A 216 -15.35 0.88 15.27
N ARG A 217 -15.91 0.02 16.13
CA ARG A 217 -15.96 0.20 17.60
C ARG A 217 -14.83 -0.50 18.36
N LEU A 218 -13.86 -1.12 17.67
CA LEU A 218 -12.76 -1.84 18.31
C LEU A 218 -11.95 -0.92 19.22
N GLN A 219 -11.75 -1.34 20.46
CA GLN A 219 -10.96 -0.61 21.45
C GLN A 219 -9.51 -0.44 20.98
N TYR A 220 -8.92 0.71 21.31
CA TYR A 220 -7.55 1.07 20.94
C TYR A 220 -6.53 -0.06 21.22
N ARG A 221 -6.59 -0.69 22.41
CA ARG A 221 -5.68 -1.80 22.77
C ARG A 221 -5.69 -2.93 21.74
N TRP A 222 -6.88 -3.42 21.37
CA TRP A 222 -7.04 -4.53 20.43
C TRP A 222 -6.69 -4.12 18.99
N ARG A 223 -6.94 -2.86 18.62
CA ARG A 223 -6.47 -2.30 17.35
C ARG A 223 -4.94 -2.35 17.27
N MET A 224 -4.24 -1.93 18.32
CA MET A 224 -2.77 -1.96 18.36
C MET A 224 -2.21 -3.40 18.42
N THR A 225 -2.84 -4.30 19.19
CA THR A 225 -2.49 -5.73 19.19
C THR A 225 -2.65 -6.35 17.79
N SER A 226 -3.74 -6.04 17.08
CA SER A 226 -3.95 -6.53 15.72
C SER A 226 -2.90 -5.99 14.74
N LEU A 227 -2.48 -4.74 14.88
CA LEU A 227 -1.44 -4.12 14.07
C LEU A 227 -0.06 -4.76 14.30
N ALA A 228 0.30 -5.01 15.56
CA ALA A 228 1.53 -5.72 15.91
C ALA A 228 1.52 -7.16 15.38
N LEU A 229 0.40 -7.88 15.53
CA LEU A 229 0.22 -9.23 15.00
C LEU A 229 0.32 -9.25 13.48
N PHE A 230 -0.34 -8.32 12.77
CA PHE A 230 -0.23 -8.18 11.32
C PHE A 230 1.21 -7.94 10.87
N GLY A 231 1.93 -7.02 11.54
CA GLY A 231 3.34 -6.76 11.26
C GLY A 231 4.19 -8.02 11.39
N ILE A 232 4.15 -8.68 12.55
CA ILE A 232 4.97 -9.86 12.85
C ILE A 232 4.63 -11.04 11.92
N VAL A 233 3.35 -11.37 11.75
CA VAL A 233 2.92 -12.50 10.92
C VAL A 233 3.15 -12.22 9.43
N GLY A 234 2.88 -11.00 8.96
CA GLY A 234 3.18 -10.58 7.59
C GLY A 234 4.68 -10.59 7.30
N GLY A 235 5.50 -10.13 8.26
CA GLY A 235 6.96 -10.20 8.20
C GLY A 235 7.49 -11.62 8.07
N LEU A 236 7.06 -12.51 8.97
CA LEU A 236 7.39 -13.94 8.92
C LEU A 236 6.95 -14.59 7.61
N LEU A 237 5.71 -14.38 7.18
CA LEU A 237 5.16 -14.98 5.97
C LEU A 237 5.91 -14.53 4.71
N ILE A 238 6.09 -13.22 4.51
CA ILE A 238 6.76 -12.70 3.31
C ILE A 238 8.26 -13.02 3.34
N ALA A 239 8.94 -12.98 4.50
CA ALA A 239 10.33 -13.42 4.60
C ALA A 239 10.49 -14.92 4.31
N THR A 240 9.50 -15.75 4.64
CA THR A 240 9.53 -17.20 4.35
C THR A 240 9.28 -17.47 2.86
N ILE A 241 8.35 -16.76 2.24
CA ILE A 241 8.04 -16.91 0.81
C ILE A 241 9.16 -16.36 -0.08
N ALA A 242 9.65 -15.16 0.20
CA ALA A 242 10.64 -14.47 -0.63
C ALA A 242 12.09 -14.78 -0.25
N GLY A 243 12.35 -15.23 0.98
CA GLY A 243 13.69 -15.59 1.44
C GLY A 243 14.17 -16.95 0.94
N SER A 244 15.29 -17.42 1.52
CA SER A 244 15.97 -18.67 1.14
C SER A 244 15.14 -19.95 1.34
N THR A 245 14.09 -19.91 2.16
CA THR A 245 13.18 -21.05 2.41
C THR A 245 12.07 -21.21 1.37
N GLY A 246 11.84 -20.19 0.53
CA GLY A 246 10.84 -20.19 -0.53
C GLY A 246 11.48 -20.02 -1.90
N PHE A 247 11.26 -18.86 -2.52
CA PHE A 247 11.76 -18.56 -3.87
C PHE A 247 13.25 -18.19 -3.94
N GLY A 248 13.94 -17.97 -2.81
CA GLY A 248 15.35 -17.55 -2.81
C GLY A 248 15.61 -16.15 -3.36
N ALA A 249 14.57 -15.34 -3.54
CA ALA A 249 14.63 -13.99 -4.12
C ALA A 249 15.38 -12.98 -3.23
N LEU A 250 15.26 -13.13 -1.91
CA LEU A 250 15.95 -12.36 -0.87
C LEU A 250 16.92 -13.29 -0.11
N PRO A 251 18.05 -13.69 -0.72
CA PRO A 251 19.08 -14.47 -0.03
C PRO A 251 19.74 -13.58 1.01
N GLY A 252 19.39 -13.74 2.28
CA GLY A 252 19.90 -12.89 3.36
C GLY A 252 19.54 -13.47 4.72
N SER A 253 20.00 -12.82 5.79
CA SER A 253 19.69 -13.30 7.14
C SER A 253 18.18 -13.17 7.41
N PHE A 254 17.54 -14.30 7.75
CA PHE A 254 16.10 -14.40 7.89
C PHE A 254 15.53 -13.44 8.94
N LEU A 255 16.16 -13.35 10.12
CA LEU A 255 15.64 -12.55 11.23
C LEU A 255 15.65 -11.04 10.95
N PRO A 256 16.73 -10.41 10.45
CA PRO A 256 16.71 -9.03 9.98
C PRO A 256 15.69 -8.76 8.87
N LEU A 257 15.52 -9.68 7.91
CA LEU A 257 14.49 -9.56 6.86
C LEU A 257 13.09 -9.54 7.48
N VAL A 258 12.78 -10.47 8.40
CA VAL A 258 11.51 -10.49 9.14
C VAL A 258 11.28 -9.16 9.85
N VAL A 259 12.28 -8.58 10.52
CA VAL A 259 12.15 -7.30 11.24
C VAL A 259 11.85 -6.14 10.27
N VAL A 260 12.62 -5.97 9.20
CA VAL A 260 12.43 -4.88 8.23
C VAL A 260 11.06 -5.00 7.53
N ILE A 261 10.69 -6.20 7.10
CA ILE A 261 9.41 -6.47 6.45
C ILE A 261 8.26 -6.23 7.45
N SER A 262 8.37 -6.72 8.70
CA SER A 262 7.36 -6.47 9.75
C SER A 262 7.12 -4.98 9.98
N LEU A 263 8.21 -4.20 10.10
CA LEU A 263 8.14 -2.76 10.33
C LEU A 263 7.59 -2.01 9.11
N MET A 264 7.95 -2.39 7.88
CA MET A 264 7.41 -1.79 6.66
C MET A 264 5.91 -2.05 6.53
N GLY A 265 5.47 -3.30 6.73
CA GLY A 265 4.06 -3.68 6.71
C GLY A 265 3.26 -2.95 7.79
N ALA A 266 3.77 -2.92 9.03
CA ALA A 266 3.15 -2.20 10.13
C ALA A 266 3.06 -0.68 9.86
N ALA A 267 4.10 -0.06 9.29
CA ALA A 267 4.08 1.37 8.97
C ALA A 267 3.03 1.73 7.90
N VAL A 268 2.91 0.93 6.83
CA VAL A 268 1.89 1.09 5.80
C VAL A 268 0.47 0.90 6.38
N ALA A 269 0.28 -0.14 7.19
CA ALA A 269 -0.97 -0.42 7.86
C ALA A 269 -1.38 0.69 8.83
N ALA A 270 -0.47 1.12 9.71
CA ALA A 270 -0.72 2.15 10.71
C ALA A 270 -1.02 3.51 10.07
N THR A 271 -0.31 3.86 8.99
CA THR A 271 -0.59 5.09 8.25
C THR A 271 -1.95 5.04 7.56
N THR A 272 -2.30 3.90 6.95
CA THR A 272 -3.64 3.69 6.37
C THR A 272 -4.73 3.84 7.44
N MET A 273 -4.53 3.23 8.62
CA MET A 273 -5.41 3.40 9.78
C MET A 273 -5.56 4.88 10.20
N VAL A 274 -4.46 5.64 10.27
CA VAL A 274 -4.50 7.08 10.59
C VAL A 274 -5.29 7.85 9.55
N LEU A 275 -5.06 7.63 8.26
CA LEU A 275 -5.76 8.35 7.19
C LEU A 275 -7.26 8.07 7.20
N LEU A 276 -7.68 6.81 7.35
CA LEU A 276 -9.10 6.48 7.54
C LEU A 276 -9.66 7.10 8.83
N ARG A 277 -8.88 7.17 9.91
CA ARG A 277 -9.34 7.75 11.18
C ARG A 277 -9.51 9.26 11.12
N LEU A 278 -8.68 9.95 10.35
CA LEU A 278 -8.72 11.41 10.19
C LEU A 278 -9.73 11.86 9.13
N PHE A 279 -9.86 11.13 8.03
CA PHE A 279 -10.59 11.57 6.82
C PHE A 279 -11.76 10.64 6.43
N GLY A 280 -12.05 9.60 7.20
CA GLY A 280 -13.16 8.67 6.93
C GLY A 280 -12.96 7.92 5.60
N SER A 281 -14.00 7.89 4.76
CA SER A 281 -13.95 7.24 3.44
C SER A 281 -12.92 7.87 2.49
N ALA A 282 -12.72 9.19 2.55
CA ALA A 282 -11.67 9.86 1.78
C ALA A 282 -10.25 9.40 2.19
N GLY A 283 -10.10 8.94 3.45
CA GLY A 283 -8.85 8.35 3.94
C GLY A 283 -8.41 7.11 3.17
N VAL A 284 -9.34 6.37 2.57
CA VAL A 284 -9.04 5.22 1.69
C VAL A 284 -8.31 5.71 0.42
N THR A 285 -8.85 6.73 -0.25
CA THR A 285 -8.25 7.36 -1.44
C THR A 285 -6.89 7.99 -1.14
N LEU A 286 -6.76 8.69 0.00
CA LEU A 286 -5.49 9.27 0.43
C LEU A 286 -4.45 8.17 0.72
N ALA A 287 -4.85 7.07 1.37
CA ALA A 287 -3.95 5.96 1.66
C ALA A 287 -3.53 5.21 0.39
N SER A 288 -4.42 5.02 -0.59
CA SER A 288 -4.03 4.42 -1.87
C SER A 288 -3.06 5.30 -2.64
N ILE A 289 -3.29 6.61 -2.71
CA ILE A 289 -2.36 7.54 -3.37
C ILE A 289 -1.00 7.56 -2.66
N LEU A 290 -0.98 7.69 -1.34
CA LEU A 290 0.27 7.81 -0.58
C LEU A 290 1.08 6.50 -0.54
N MET A 291 0.43 5.37 -0.23
CA MET A 291 1.13 4.11 0.01
C MET A 291 1.22 3.22 -1.22
N LEU A 292 0.14 3.09 -2.02
CA LEU A 292 0.17 2.22 -3.20
C LEU A 292 0.74 2.91 -4.44
N ILE A 293 0.46 4.21 -4.66
CA ILE A 293 0.97 4.92 -5.85
C ILE A 293 2.35 5.52 -5.58
N LEU A 294 2.45 6.49 -4.66
CA LEU A 294 3.72 7.15 -4.35
C LEU A 294 4.71 6.17 -3.72
N GLY A 295 4.31 5.46 -2.66
CA GLY A 295 5.17 4.47 -1.99
C GLY A 295 5.76 3.43 -2.95
N ASN A 296 4.97 2.90 -3.89
CA ASN A 296 5.46 1.89 -4.82
C ASN A 296 6.31 2.47 -5.96
N SER A 297 5.89 3.60 -6.57
CA SER A 297 6.67 4.27 -7.62
C SER A 297 8.03 4.79 -7.11
N THR A 298 8.09 5.25 -5.86
CA THR A 298 9.35 5.71 -5.23
C THR A 298 10.05 4.62 -4.42
N SER A 299 9.69 3.35 -4.59
CA SER A 299 10.19 2.27 -3.74
C SER A 299 11.67 1.93 -3.95
N GLY A 300 12.25 2.24 -5.12
CA GLY A 300 13.56 1.68 -5.49
C GLY A 300 13.50 0.22 -5.98
N GLY A 301 12.29 -0.36 -6.08
CA GLY A 301 12.11 -1.77 -6.46
C GLY A 301 12.15 -2.05 -7.97
N ILE A 302 11.79 -1.07 -8.81
CA ILE A 302 11.86 -1.17 -10.28
C ILE A 302 13.17 -0.59 -10.80
N MET A 303 13.50 0.62 -10.33
CA MET A 303 14.72 1.35 -10.61
C MET A 303 15.14 2.12 -9.35
N PRO A 304 16.43 2.34 -9.09
CA PRO A 304 16.91 3.15 -7.96
C PRO A 304 16.37 4.59 -7.98
N SER A 305 16.41 5.26 -6.83
CA SER A 305 15.90 6.63 -6.68
C SER A 305 16.64 7.68 -7.53
N ALA A 306 17.82 7.36 -8.06
CA ALA A 306 18.53 8.18 -9.04
C ALA A 306 17.79 8.31 -10.39
N TYR A 307 16.87 7.41 -10.73
CA TYR A 307 16.06 7.50 -11.95
C TYR A 307 14.77 8.30 -11.77
N LEU A 308 14.41 8.63 -10.52
CA LEU A 308 13.19 9.38 -10.20
C LEU A 308 13.41 10.88 -10.48
N PRO A 309 12.39 11.59 -11.01
CA PRO A 309 12.44 13.04 -11.12
C PRO A 309 12.57 13.68 -9.73
N GLY A 310 13.16 14.88 -9.67
CA GLY A 310 13.57 15.54 -8.42
C GLY A 310 12.47 15.74 -7.37
N TRP A 311 11.19 15.72 -7.75
CA TRP A 311 10.05 15.80 -6.83
C TRP A 311 9.62 14.44 -6.25
N LEU A 312 9.91 13.32 -6.94
CA LEU A 312 9.68 11.96 -6.45
C LEU A 312 10.87 11.42 -5.64
N ARG A 313 12.11 11.78 -6.01
CA ARG A 313 13.33 11.26 -5.37
C ARG A 313 13.33 11.40 -3.83
N PRO A 314 12.96 12.53 -3.21
CA PRO A 314 12.92 12.65 -1.74
C PRO A 314 11.91 11.74 -1.05
N LEU A 315 10.83 11.32 -1.73
CA LEU A 315 9.83 10.42 -1.16
C LEU A 315 10.37 9.00 -0.96
N SER A 316 11.27 8.53 -1.83
CA SER A 316 11.96 7.23 -1.67
C SER A 316 12.73 7.10 -0.36
N GLU A 317 13.12 8.24 0.18
CA GLU A 317 13.99 8.39 1.33
C GLU A 317 13.25 8.58 2.67
N ILE A 318 11.95 8.85 2.60
CA ILE A 318 11.09 9.16 3.76
C ILE A 318 9.93 8.19 3.88
N LEU A 319 9.33 7.74 2.76
CA LEU A 319 8.18 6.83 2.79
C LEU A 319 8.60 5.43 3.27
N PRO A 320 7.74 4.71 4.04
CA PRO A 320 8.08 3.39 4.57
C PRO A 320 8.48 2.38 3.50
N VAL A 321 7.86 2.47 2.32
CA VAL A 321 8.08 1.53 1.22
C VAL A 321 9.48 1.66 0.62
N GLY A 322 9.95 2.87 0.34
CA GLY A 322 11.28 3.09 -0.24
C GLY A 322 12.41 2.76 0.75
N VAL A 323 12.24 3.15 2.00
CA VAL A 323 13.20 2.83 3.06
C VAL A 323 13.26 1.32 3.33
N GLY A 324 12.10 0.64 3.38
CA GLY A 324 12.03 -0.80 3.58
C GLY A 324 12.61 -1.60 2.41
N VAL A 325 12.29 -1.24 1.15
CA VAL A 325 12.84 -1.89 -0.03
C VAL A 325 14.35 -1.73 -0.14
N ARG A 326 14.90 -0.55 0.16
CA ARG A 326 16.36 -0.36 0.20
C ARG A 326 17.01 -1.29 1.23
N ALA A 327 16.47 -1.35 2.44
CA ALA A 327 16.98 -2.27 3.48
C ALA A 327 16.80 -3.75 3.13
N MET A 328 15.73 -4.14 2.43
CA MET A 328 15.56 -5.51 1.91
C MET A 328 16.62 -5.86 0.85
N GLN A 329 16.93 -4.93 -0.06
CA GLN A 329 18.02 -5.08 -1.03
C GLN A 329 19.38 -5.19 -0.31
N GLY A 330 19.67 -4.27 0.62
CA GLY A 330 20.90 -4.24 1.41
C GLY A 330 21.15 -5.50 2.23
N LEU A 331 20.15 -5.97 2.98
CA LEU A 331 20.18 -7.22 3.73
C LEU A 331 20.40 -8.47 2.86
N SER A 332 20.06 -8.39 1.57
CA SER A 332 20.20 -9.52 0.66
C SER A 332 21.53 -9.55 -0.11
N ARG A 333 22.05 -8.38 -0.49
CA ARG A 333 23.14 -8.30 -1.50
C ARG A 333 24.14 -7.17 -1.33
N PHE A 334 23.85 -6.17 -0.50
CA PHE A 334 24.66 -4.96 -0.42
C PHE A 334 25.08 -4.61 1.01
N GLN A 335 25.71 -5.57 1.70
CA GLN A 335 26.29 -5.43 3.05
C GLN A 335 25.44 -4.63 4.07
N ASN A 336 24.12 -4.83 4.06
CA ASN A 336 23.13 -4.14 4.91
C ASN A 336 22.84 -2.66 4.54
N ASP A 337 23.05 -2.23 3.30
CA ASP A 337 22.67 -0.90 2.79
C ASP A 337 21.24 -0.50 3.21
N GLY A 338 21.09 0.71 3.72
CA GLY A 338 19.81 1.25 4.19
C GLY A 338 19.26 0.64 5.49
N LEU A 339 19.83 -0.43 6.06
CA LEU A 339 19.30 -1.10 7.26
C LEU A 339 19.17 -0.13 8.45
N THR A 340 20.24 0.60 8.78
CA THR A 340 20.23 1.59 9.88
C THR A 340 19.14 2.64 9.69
N ARG A 341 18.92 3.09 8.45
CA ARG A 341 17.87 4.06 8.11
C ARG A 341 16.47 3.45 8.29
N ALA A 342 16.27 2.19 7.93
CA ALA A 342 15.01 1.47 8.14
C ALA A 342 14.69 1.25 9.63
N LEU A 343 15.71 0.91 10.43
CA LEU A 343 15.56 0.74 11.88
C LEU A 343 15.26 2.06 12.63
N VAL A 344 15.48 3.22 12.01
CA VAL A 344 15.07 4.52 12.54
C VAL A 344 13.72 4.97 11.98
N ILE A 345 13.58 5.03 10.65
CA ILE A 345 12.41 5.65 10.00
C ILE A 345 11.16 4.79 10.13
N LEU A 346 11.24 3.45 9.99
CA LEU A 346 10.04 2.60 10.04
C LEU A 346 9.40 2.60 11.44
N PRO A 347 10.15 2.48 12.56
CA PRO A 347 9.59 2.69 13.89
C PRO A 347 9.02 4.08 14.10
N VAL A 348 9.63 5.16 13.57
CA VAL A 348 9.06 6.51 13.67
C VAL A 348 7.69 6.61 12.99
N TRP A 349 7.50 6.00 11.82
CA TRP A 349 6.18 5.92 11.17
C TRP A 349 5.16 5.13 12.01
N VAL A 350 5.54 3.96 12.53
CA VAL A 350 4.66 3.13 13.36
C VAL A 350 4.28 3.88 14.65
N LEU A 351 5.26 4.37 15.41
CA LEU A 351 5.04 5.05 16.69
C LEU A 351 4.29 6.38 16.52
N GLY A 352 4.59 7.15 15.47
CA GLY A 352 3.86 8.37 15.14
C GLY A 352 2.40 8.09 14.81
N ALA A 353 2.12 7.04 14.03
CA ALA A 353 0.76 6.63 13.73
C ALA A 353 0.00 6.13 14.97
N VAL A 354 0.65 5.28 15.78
CA VAL A 354 0.13 4.79 17.08
C VAL A 354 -0.23 5.98 18.00
N LEU A 355 0.64 6.98 18.10
CA LEU A 355 0.41 8.20 18.89
C LEU A 355 -0.79 9.02 18.37
N VAL A 356 -0.90 9.23 17.05
CA VAL A 356 -2.05 9.94 16.46
C VAL A 356 -3.36 9.20 16.73
N LEU A 357 -3.36 7.87 16.64
CA LEU A 357 -4.53 7.05 16.96
C LEU A 357 -4.88 7.12 18.46
N TYR A 358 -3.89 7.07 19.36
CA TYR A 358 -4.10 7.24 20.80
C TYR A 358 -4.77 8.57 21.14
N LEU A 359 -4.25 9.68 20.60
CA LEU A 359 -4.79 11.03 20.83
C LEU A 359 -6.23 11.19 20.31
N LYS A 360 -6.61 10.48 19.25
CA LYS A 360 -7.96 10.52 18.67
C LYS A 360 -8.96 9.57 19.35
N ASP A 361 -8.52 8.39 19.78
CA ASP A 361 -9.40 7.32 20.28
C ASP A 361 -9.54 7.31 21.80
N VAL A 362 -8.49 7.65 22.52
CA VAL A 362 -8.43 7.60 23.99
C VAL A 362 -8.59 9.00 24.57
N TYR A 363 -7.66 9.91 24.25
CA TYR A 363 -7.58 11.22 24.88
C TYR A 363 -8.85 12.07 24.69
N ARG A 364 -9.27 12.29 23.43
CA ARG A 364 -10.50 13.06 23.11
C ARG A 364 -11.81 12.40 23.56
N ARG A 365 -11.80 11.11 23.90
CA ARG A 365 -12.99 10.42 24.42
C ARG A 365 -13.15 10.64 25.93
N GLY A 366 -12.04 10.71 26.66
CA GLY A 366 -12.03 11.13 28.07
C GLY A 366 -12.53 12.55 28.27
N THR A 367 -12.09 13.50 27.43
CA THR A 367 -12.51 14.92 27.56
C THR A 367 -14.02 15.12 27.37
N ARG A 368 -14.65 14.36 26.46
CA ARG A 368 -16.11 14.44 26.23
C ARG A 368 -16.96 13.76 27.29
N ALA A 369 -16.39 12.85 28.09
CA ALA A 369 -17.08 12.23 29.22
C ALA A 369 -17.09 13.12 30.48
N GLY A 370 -16.34 14.23 30.48
CA GLY A 370 -16.22 15.15 31.61
C GLY A 370 -17.13 16.39 31.56
N THR A 371 -17.98 16.53 30.55
CA THR A 371 -18.99 17.60 30.51
C THR A 371 -20.34 17.01 30.98
N PRO A 372 -20.80 17.29 32.21
CA PRO A 372 -22.14 16.90 32.62
C PRO A 372 -23.16 17.62 31.74
N GLU A 373 -24.08 16.85 31.17
CA GLU A 373 -25.23 17.38 30.44
C GLU A 373 -26.11 18.18 31.42
N PRO A 374 -26.51 19.43 31.11
CA PRO A 374 -27.39 20.18 31.98
C PRO A 374 -28.72 19.45 32.06
N VAL A 375 -29.08 18.99 33.27
CA VAL A 375 -30.36 18.34 33.53
C VAL A 375 -31.46 19.30 33.09
N GLN A 376 -32.19 18.94 32.02
CA GLN A 376 -33.40 19.66 31.65
C GLN A 376 -34.43 19.41 32.76
N GLU A 377 -34.60 20.42 33.60
CA GLU A 377 -35.61 20.45 34.64
C GLU A 377 -36.98 20.25 34.00
N GLN A 378 -37.62 19.12 34.31
CA GLN A 378 -38.91 18.76 33.75
C GLN A 378 -39.97 19.72 34.28
N VAL A 379 -40.30 20.75 33.49
CA VAL A 379 -41.44 21.63 33.76
C VAL A 379 -42.69 20.76 33.87
N PRO A 380 -43.37 20.72 35.03
CA PRO A 380 -44.52 19.86 35.22
C PRO A 380 -45.68 20.34 34.33
N VAL A 381 -46.18 19.46 33.47
CA VAL A 381 -47.34 19.74 32.62
C VAL A 381 -48.57 19.95 33.51
N SER A 382 -49.12 21.15 33.48
CA SER A 382 -50.34 21.49 34.22
C SER A 382 -51.54 20.71 33.67
N VAL A 383 -52.09 19.80 34.47
CA VAL A 383 -53.33 19.09 34.14
C VAL A 383 -54.51 20.07 34.20
N PRO A 384 -55.36 20.17 33.17
CA PRO A 384 -56.58 20.99 33.24
C PRO A 384 -57.55 20.45 34.29
N GLY A 385 -58.03 21.32 35.17
CA GLY A 385 -59.06 20.97 36.16
C GLY A 385 -60.43 20.70 35.52
N PRO A 386 -61.32 19.96 36.20
CA PRO A 386 -62.64 19.62 35.66
C PRO A 386 -63.54 20.85 35.50
N ALA A 387 -64.27 20.92 34.39
CA ALA A 387 -65.20 22.01 34.11
C ALA A 387 -66.42 22.00 35.04
N THR A 388 -66.78 23.17 35.58
CA THR A 388 -68.02 23.40 36.32
C THR A 388 -69.21 23.56 35.37
N PRO A 389 -70.39 22.99 35.66
CA PRO A 389 -71.61 23.27 34.90
C PRO A 389 -72.11 24.70 35.16
N GLY A 390 -72.48 25.42 34.10
CA GLY A 390 -73.21 26.69 34.22
C GLY A 390 -74.68 26.49 34.62
N PRO A 391 -75.34 27.52 35.19
CA PRO A 391 -76.73 27.43 35.64
C PRO A 391 -77.71 27.36 34.46
N ALA A 392 -78.78 26.59 34.64
CA ALA A 392 -79.88 26.51 33.69
C ALA A 392 -80.73 27.79 33.71
N THR A 393 -81.21 28.21 32.53
CA THR A 393 -82.25 29.23 32.36
C THR A 393 -83.23 28.73 31.30
N GLY A 394 -84.54 28.79 31.59
CA GLY A 394 -85.62 28.25 30.76
C GLY A 394 -86.54 27.34 31.55
#